data_AF-A0A7X7SN33-F1
#
_entry.id   AF-A0A7X7SN33-F1
#
_cell.length_a   1.000
_cell.length_b   1.000
_cell.length_c   1.000
_cell.angle_alpha   90.00
_cell.angle_beta   90.00
_cell.angle_gamma   90.00
#
_symmetry.space_group_name_H-M   'P 1'
#
loop_
_entity.id
_entity.type
_entity.pdbx_description
1 polymer ?
#
loop_
_entity_poly.entity_id
_entity_poly.type
_entity_poly.pdbx_seq_one_letter_code
_entity_poly.pdbx_strand_id
1 'polypeptide(L)'
;MEKNGTRVVASVFGVLAGLAGLEHGIGEILQGTVRPAGVMILSWPDSRLFDILGGEPAMTLVPNLLVSGLLTVLVSLGCALWALGFLHRRHGALVLFGLSAVLLLVGGGFGPPLLGLTVGLAAARIRSPHTWATRRPRLGRLLQVAWPWVFAGGLAAWLLLLPGIPLLAYGLGVQSATLVAVVILSAMSLLALSIFCGFAHDARAGAAAAARTASRHS
;
A
#
# COMPACT_ATOMS: atom_id res chain seq x y z
N MET A 1 -8.19 -20.16 11.08
CA MET A 1 -8.21 -18.82 10.47
C MET A 1 -8.45 -19.00 8.98
N GLU A 2 -9.64 -18.69 8.47
CA GLU A 2 -9.90 -18.77 7.02
C GLU A 2 -8.91 -17.86 6.29
N LYS A 3 -8.17 -18.42 5.31
CA LYS A 3 -7.19 -17.69 4.51
C LYS A 3 -7.95 -16.78 3.55
N ASN A 4 -8.18 -15.54 3.96
CA ASN A 4 -8.79 -14.51 3.13
C ASN A 4 -7.69 -13.78 2.34
N GLY A 5 -7.63 -14.03 1.03
CA GLY A 5 -6.61 -13.49 0.13
C GLY A 5 -6.68 -11.97 0.03
N THR A 6 -7.88 -11.39 0.01
CA THR A 6 -8.04 -9.92 0.01
C THR A 6 -7.50 -9.28 1.28
N ARG A 7 -7.71 -9.92 2.44
CA ARG A 7 -7.17 -9.44 3.71
C ARG A 7 -5.64 -9.47 3.69
N VAL A 8 -5.03 -10.55 3.18
CA VAL A 8 -3.57 -10.64 3.05
C VAL A 8 -3.03 -9.49 2.19
N VAL A 9 -3.61 -9.28 1.00
CA VAL A 9 -3.24 -8.18 0.10
C VAL A 9 -3.40 -6.84 0.82
N ALA A 10 -4.57 -6.55 1.37
CA ALA A 10 -4.86 -5.26 2.00
C ALA A 10 -3.98 -5.00 3.23
N SER A 11 -3.71 -6.02 4.05
CA SER A 11 -2.82 -5.88 5.21
C SER A 11 -1.37 -5.65 4.81
N VAL A 12 -0.82 -6.43 3.87
CA VAL A 12 0.60 -6.32 3.47
C VAL A 12 0.86 -4.99 2.76
N PHE A 13 0.04 -4.64 1.77
CA PHE A 13 0.19 -3.36 1.07
C PHE A 13 -0.21 -2.17 1.95
N GLY A 14 -1.11 -2.34 2.91
CA GLY A 14 -1.38 -1.31 3.93
C GLY A 14 -0.19 -1.08 4.87
N VAL A 15 0.56 -2.12 5.23
CA VAL A 15 1.82 -1.97 5.96
C VAL A 15 2.87 -1.27 5.11
N LEU A 16 2.99 -1.63 3.84
CA LEU A 16 3.90 -0.92 2.92
C LEU A 16 3.57 0.56 2.79
N ALA A 17 2.28 0.93 2.81
CA ALA A 17 1.88 2.34 2.89
C ALA A 17 2.40 3.00 4.18
N GLY A 18 2.22 2.35 5.33
CA GLY A 18 2.78 2.86 6.59
C GLY A 18 4.31 2.98 6.57
N LEU A 19 5.02 2.02 5.98
CA LEU A 19 6.49 2.06 5.88
C LEU A 19 6.99 3.16 4.94
N ALA A 20 6.30 3.38 3.82
CA ALA A 20 6.61 4.48 2.91
C ALA A 20 6.32 5.84 3.57
N GLY A 21 5.23 5.95 4.32
CA GLY A 21 4.99 7.16 5.14
C GLY A 21 6.08 7.36 6.20
N LEU A 22 6.56 6.28 6.82
CA LEU A 22 7.62 6.34 7.83
C LEU A 22 8.94 6.87 7.23
N GLU A 23 9.30 6.41 6.04
CA GLU A 23 10.45 6.90 5.28
C GLU A 23 10.34 8.42 5.04
N HIS A 24 9.20 8.89 4.54
CA HIS A 24 8.92 10.32 4.41
C HIS A 24 9.07 11.08 5.74
N GLY A 25 8.52 10.53 6.83
CA GLY A 25 8.64 11.13 8.16
C GLY A 25 10.09 11.31 8.62
N ILE A 26 10.96 10.36 8.28
CA ILE A 26 12.40 10.47 8.54
C ILE A 26 13.01 11.58 7.67
N GLY A 27 12.66 11.65 6.39
CA GLY A 27 13.12 12.70 5.48
C GLY A 27 12.77 14.11 5.96
N GLU A 28 11.57 14.31 6.52
CA GLU A 28 11.17 15.60 7.09
C GLU A 28 11.85 15.91 8.43
N ILE A 29 12.05 14.90 9.30
CA ILE A 29 12.78 15.08 10.57
C ILE A 29 14.21 15.58 10.31
N LEU A 30 14.88 15.01 9.30
CA LEU A 30 16.27 15.35 8.96
C LEU A 30 16.44 16.77 8.43
N GLN A 31 15.37 17.38 7.90
CA GLN A 31 15.37 18.79 7.49
C GLN A 31 15.27 19.77 8.69
N GLY A 32 14.91 19.27 9.88
CA GLY A 32 14.97 20.04 11.13
C GLY A 32 13.85 21.06 11.33
N THR A 33 14.08 22.06 12.17
CA THR A 33 13.06 23.04 12.61
C THR A 33 12.77 24.14 11.58
N VAL A 34 12.90 23.82 10.29
CA VAL A 34 12.70 24.74 9.18
C VAL A 34 11.22 24.86 8.86
N ARG A 35 10.77 26.07 8.50
CA ARG A 35 9.42 26.32 8.00
C ARG A 35 9.35 25.90 6.52
N PRO A 36 8.35 25.11 6.09
CA PRO A 36 8.12 24.81 4.69
C PRO A 36 7.99 26.08 3.84
N ALA A 37 8.59 26.08 2.64
CA ALA A 37 8.45 27.18 1.69
C ALA A 37 7.01 27.31 1.14
N GLY A 38 6.25 26.22 1.18
CA GLY A 38 4.85 26.16 0.78
C GLY A 38 4.17 24.89 1.31
N VAL A 39 2.96 24.64 0.84
CA VAL A 39 2.19 23.44 1.19
C VAL A 39 2.80 22.19 0.55
N MET A 40 3.29 22.32 -0.69
CA MET A 40 4.08 21.27 -1.35
C MET A 40 5.52 21.34 -0.87
N ILE A 41 6.06 20.20 -0.50
CA ILE A 41 7.44 20.05 -0.02
C ILE A 41 8.12 18.89 -0.74
N LEU A 42 9.44 18.84 -0.60
CA LEU A 42 10.25 17.74 -1.09
C LEU A 42 10.87 17.03 0.11
N SER A 43 10.52 15.77 0.30
CA SER A 43 11.18 14.89 1.27
C SER A 43 12.53 14.45 0.72
N TRP A 44 13.50 14.24 1.61
CA TRP A 44 14.88 13.91 1.25
C TRP A 44 15.49 14.83 0.18
N PRO A 45 15.39 16.16 0.33
CA PRO A 45 15.99 17.08 -0.62
C PRO A 45 17.52 16.87 -0.62
N ASP A 46 18.12 16.87 -1.82
CA ASP A 46 19.57 16.76 -2.03
C ASP A 46 20.22 15.50 -1.41
N SER A 47 19.43 14.47 -1.13
CA SER A 47 19.91 13.21 -0.56
C SER A 47 20.47 12.31 -1.65
N ARG A 48 21.76 11.93 -1.50
CA ARG A 48 22.40 10.93 -2.38
C ARG A 48 21.63 9.61 -2.50
N LEU A 49 20.88 9.23 -1.47
CA LEU A 49 20.07 8.01 -1.49
C LEU A 49 18.83 8.16 -2.40
N PHE A 50 18.27 9.37 -2.49
CA PHE A 50 17.05 9.70 -3.23
C PHE A 50 17.31 10.55 -4.48
N ASP A 51 18.57 10.73 -4.90
CA ASP A 51 18.96 11.49 -6.09
C ASP A 51 18.24 11.00 -7.36
N ILE A 52 18.02 9.67 -7.49
CA ILE A 52 17.30 9.09 -8.64
C ILE A 52 15.84 9.56 -8.73
N LEU A 53 15.24 9.93 -7.60
CA LEU A 53 13.89 10.47 -7.51
C LEU A 53 13.89 12.01 -7.56
N GLY A 54 15.05 12.63 -7.33
CA GLY A 54 15.17 14.07 -7.15
C GLY A 54 14.54 14.54 -5.84
N GLY A 55 14.59 13.70 -4.80
CA GLY A 55 13.73 13.80 -3.63
C GLY A 55 12.31 13.27 -3.89
N GLU A 56 11.47 13.25 -2.87
CA GLU A 56 10.11 12.71 -2.98
C GLU A 56 9.05 13.76 -2.70
N PRO A 57 8.08 13.97 -3.61
CA PRO A 57 7.05 14.98 -3.42
C PRO A 57 6.16 14.61 -2.24
N ALA A 58 5.95 15.58 -1.36
CA ALA A 58 5.02 15.47 -0.24
C ALA A 58 4.22 16.77 -0.07
N MET A 59 3.25 16.72 0.82
CA MET A 59 2.44 17.88 1.19
C MET A 59 2.35 17.96 2.71
N THR A 60 2.45 19.17 3.26
CA THR A 60 2.21 19.41 4.68
C THR A 60 1.47 20.71 4.93
N LEU A 61 0.56 20.70 5.90
CA LEU A 61 -0.04 21.90 6.49
C LEU A 61 0.65 22.33 7.78
N VAL A 62 1.65 21.56 8.24
CA VAL A 62 2.38 21.82 9.48
C VAL A 62 3.51 22.81 9.19
N PRO A 63 3.57 23.97 9.85
CA PRO A 63 4.53 25.04 9.52
C PRO A 63 5.96 24.77 10.04
N ASN A 64 6.32 23.51 10.32
CA ASN A 64 7.61 23.09 10.84
C ASN A 64 7.92 21.66 10.40
N LEU A 65 9.02 21.44 9.68
CA LEU A 65 9.33 20.14 9.07
C LEU A 65 9.67 19.06 10.11
N LEU A 66 10.38 19.39 11.19
CA LEU A 66 10.62 18.44 12.29
C LEU A 66 9.31 17.94 12.90
N VAL A 67 8.37 18.85 13.21
CA VAL A 67 7.06 18.47 13.75
C VAL A 67 6.25 17.69 12.71
N SER A 68 6.30 18.10 11.45
CA SER A 68 5.68 17.41 10.31
C SER A 68 6.15 15.96 10.23
N GLY A 69 7.46 15.74 10.29
CA GLY A 69 8.07 14.42 10.23
C GLY A 69 7.71 13.56 11.44
N LEU A 70 7.75 14.11 12.66
CA LEU A 70 7.31 13.37 13.86
C LEU A 70 5.84 12.93 13.78
N LEU A 71 4.95 13.83 13.34
CA LEU A 71 3.55 13.49 13.11
C LEU A 71 3.40 12.42 12.03
N THR A 72 4.15 12.55 10.94
CA THR A 72 4.18 11.56 9.86
C THR A 72 4.61 10.18 10.36
N VAL A 73 5.66 10.09 11.18
CA VAL A 73 6.11 8.84 11.80
C VAL A 73 4.99 8.23 12.65
N LEU A 74 4.36 9.01 13.52
CA LEU A 74 3.28 8.52 14.39
C LEU A 74 2.08 8.00 13.60
N VAL A 75 1.62 8.75 12.60
CA VAL A 75 0.48 8.35 11.76
C VAL A 75 0.84 7.14 10.91
N SER A 76 2.07 7.06 10.40
CA SER A 76 2.60 5.92 9.64
C SER A 76 2.61 4.62 10.45
N LEU A 77 3.07 4.67 11.69
CA LEU A 77 2.99 3.54 12.61
C LEU A 77 1.52 3.17 12.89
N GLY A 78 0.65 4.15 13.08
CA GLY A 78 -0.79 3.96 13.18
C GLY A 78 -1.38 3.23 11.97
N CYS A 79 -1.03 3.65 10.75
CA CYS A 79 -1.41 2.99 9.49
C CYS A 79 -0.97 1.54 9.44
N ALA A 80 0.31 1.26 9.72
CA ALA A 80 0.85 -0.10 9.67
C ALA A 80 0.15 -1.02 10.69
N LEU A 81 0.00 -0.56 11.95
CA LEU A 81 -0.69 -1.33 12.99
C LEU A 81 -2.17 -1.54 12.65
N TRP A 82 -2.82 -0.53 12.07
CA TRP A 82 -4.21 -0.62 11.63
C TRP A 82 -4.40 -1.63 10.50
N ALA A 83 -3.51 -1.60 9.51
CA ALA A 83 -3.49 -2.53 8.38
C ALA A 83 -3.34 -3.99 8.83
N LEU A 84 -2.48 -4.25 9.82
CA LEU A 84 -2.27 -5.59 10.38
C LEU A 84 -3.47 -6.10 11.19
N GLY A 85 -3.97 -5.26 12.10
CA GLY A 85 -4.88 -5.71 13.14
C GLY A 85 -6.35 -5.50 12.83
N PHE A 86 -6.73 -4.42 12.14
CA PHE A 86 -8.07 -3.83 12.29
C PHE A 86 -8.85 -3.66 10.99
N LEU A 87 -8.29 -4.01 9.82
CA LEU A 87 -8.99 -3.91 8.53
C LEU A 87 -10.29 -4.72 8.44
N HIS A 88 -10.39 -5.81 9.19
CA HIS A 88 -11.59 -6.65 9.22
C HIS A 88 -12.75 -6.03 10.03
N ARG A 89 -12.52 -4.95 10.80
CA ARG A 89 -13.55 -4.34 11.65
C ARG A 89 -14.61 -3.61 10.81
N ARG A 90 -15.76 -3.29 11.41
CA ARG A 90 -16.90 -2.62 10.74
C ARG A 90 -16.48 -1.33 10.00
N HIS A 91 -15.63 -0.53 10.62
CA HIS A 91 -15.11 0.73 10.07
C HIS A 91 -13.63 0.63 9.66
N GLY A 92 -13.10 -0.59 9.43
CA GLY A 92 -11.68 -0.81 9.15
C GLY A 92 -11.15 0.01 7.98
N ALA A 93 -11.88 0.01 6.86
CA ALA A 93 -11.53 0.80 5.67
C ALA A 93 -11.66 2.32 5.89
N LEU A 94 -12.69 2.77 6.61
CA LEU A 94 -12.92 4.19 6.88
C LEU A 94 -11.77 4.79 7.71
N VAL A 95 -11.32 4.08 8.74
CA VAL A 95 -10.18 4.53 9.55
C VAL A 95 -8.92 4.58 8.70
N LEU A 96 -8.70 3.61 7.82
CA LEU A 96 -7.54 3.66 6.92
C LEU A 96 -7.62 4.87 5.97
N PHE A 97 -8.80 5.20 5.43
CA PHE A 97 -8.98 6.41 4.62
C PHE A 97 -8.67 7.68 5.40
N GLY A 98 -9.12 7.76 6.66
CA GLY A 98 -8.81 8.87 7.55
C GLY A 98 -7.30 8.98 7.80
N LEU A 99 -6.64 7.88 8.12
CA LEU A 99 -5.18 7.87 8.35
C LEU A 99 -4.40 8.21 7.07
N SER A 100 -4.83 7.73 5.90
CA SER A 100 -4.24 8.10 4.61
C SER A 100 -4.40 9.59 4.30
N ALA A 101 -5.56 10.16 4.58
CA ALA A 101 -5.78 11.60 4.44
C ALA A 101 -4.88 12.39 5.39
N VAL A 102 -4.77 11.96 6.65
CA VAL A 102 -3.85 12.60 7.61
C VAL A 102 -2.40 12.50 7.14
N LEU A 103 -1.93 11.33 6.69
CA LEU A 103 -0.58 11.16 6.13
C LEU A 103 -0.29 12.18 5.04
N LEU A 104 -1.22 12.37 4.11
CA LEU A 104 -1.09 13.34 3.02
C LEU A 104 -0.94 14.79 3.53
N LEU A 105 -1.57 15.12 4.66
CA LEU A 105 -1.59 16.49 5.20
C LEU A 105 -0.42 16.79 6.14
N VAL A 106 0.31 15.78 6.61
CA VAL A 106 1.40 15.96 7.59
C VAL A 106 2.80 15.69 7.01
N GLY A 107 2.94 15.44 5.71
CA GLY A 107 4.24 15.21 5.07
C GLY A 107 4.52 13.76 4.67
N GLY A 108 3.56 12.86 4.76
CA GLY A 108 3.73 11.43 4.46
C GLY A 108 3.76 11.06 2.97
N GLY A 109 4.12 11.98 2.07
CA GLY A 109 4.19 11.72 0.63
C GLY A 109 2.86 11.52 -0.09
N PHE A 110 2.90 11.46 -1.42
CA PHE A 110 1.71 11.12 -2.24
C PHE A 110 1.50 9.60 -2.40
N GLY A 111 2.59 8.83 -2.41
CA GLY A 111 2.54 7.37 -2.54
C GLY A 111 1.76 6.68 -1.41
N PRO A 112 2.07 6.95 -0.13
CA PRO A 112 1.41 6.27 1.00
C PRO A 112 -0.10 6.49 1.08
N PRO A 113 -0.64 7.72 0.91
CA PRO A 113 -2.08 7.95 0.86
C PRO A 113 -2.75 7.22 -0.31
N LEU A 114 -2.17 7.26 -1.52
CA LEU A 114 -2.71 6.56 -2.69
C LEU A 114 -2.77 5.05 -2.47
N LEU A 115 -1.70 4.47 -1.90
CA LEU A 115 -1.65 3.06 -1.56
C LEU A 115 -2.70 2.72 -0.51
N GLY A 116 -2.76 3.48 0.59
CA GLY A 116 -3.72 3.30 1.68
C GLY A 116 -5.18 3.41 1.25
N LEU A 117 -5.52 4.36 0.37
CA LEU A 117 -6.85 4.46 -0.24
C LEU A 117 -7.15 3.24 -1.11
N THR A 118 -6.21 2.81 -1.95
CA THR A 118 -6.39 1.66 -2.84
C THR A 118 -6.65 0.37 -2.05
N VAL A 119 -5.84 0.11 -1.01
CA VAL A 119 -6.04 -1.07 -0.17
C VAL A 119 -7.23 -0.93 0.77
N GLY A 120 -7.61 0.28 1.18
CA GLY A 120 -8.82 0.54 1.97
C GLY A 120 -10.08 0.23 1.17
N LEU A 121 -10.11 0.57 -0.13
CA LEU A 121 -11.19 0.18 -1.04
C LEU A 121 -11.28 -1.34 -1.18
N ALA A 122 -10.15 -2.02 -1.29
CA ALA A 122 -10.11 -3.48 -1.29
C ALA A 122 -10.62 -4.06 0.04
N ALA A 123 -10.19 -3.48 1.17
CA ALA A 123 -10.58 -3.90 2.51
C ALA A 123 -12.09 -3.76 2.77
N ALA A 124 -12.71 -2.68 2.27
CA ALA A 124 -14.15 -2.45 2.34
C ALA A 124 -14.95 -3.59 1.67
N ARG A 125 -14.34 -4.33 0.74
CA ARG A 125 -14.95 -5.42 -0.01
C ARG A 125 -14.61 -6.82 0.52
N ILE A 126 -13.81 -6.97 1.58
CA ILE A 126 -13.39 -8.28 2.14
C ILE A 126 -14.56 -9.23 2.40
N ARG A 127 -15.70 -8.72 2.88
CA ARG A 127 -16.90 -9.52 3.19
C ARG A 127 -17.87 -9.66 2.02
N SER A 128 -17.55 -9.13 0.85
CA SER A 128 -18.44 -9.18 -0.31
C SER A 128 -18.44 -10.58 -0.93
N PRO A 129 -19.58 -11.09 -1.43
CA PRO A 129 -19.66 -12.43 -2.01
C PRO A 129 -18.95 -12.57 -3.38
N HIS A 130 -18.42 -11.48 -3.95
CA HIS A 130 -17.68 -11.45 -5.22
C HIS A 130 -18.30 -12.30 -6.35
N THR A 131 -19.63 -12.18 -6.52
CA THR A 131 -20.46 -13.00 -7.42
C THR A 131 -20.08 -12.92 -8.91
N TRP A 132 -19.28 -11.93 -9.31
CA TRP A 132 -18.73 -11.89 -10.67
C TRP A 132 -17.81 -13.10 -10.95
N ALA A 133 -17.09 -13.60 -9.94
CA ALA A 133 -16.17 -14.72 -10.10
C ALA A 133 -16.94 -16.05 -10.30
N THR A 134 -18.16 -16.15 -9.76
CA THR A 134 -19.05 -17.29 -10.02
C THR A 134 -19.72 -17.19 -11.39
N ARG A 135 -20.04 -15.97 -11.86
CA ARG A 135 -20.56 -15.73 -13.22
C ARG A 135 -19.53 -15.98 -14.33
N ARG A 136 -18.23 -15.80 -14.05
CA ARG A 136 -17.13 -16.04 -15.01
C ARG A 136 -16.13 -17.07 -14.46
N PRO A 137 -16.50 -18.37 -14.42
CA PRO A 137 -15.74 -19.38 -13.69
C PRO A 137 -14.33 -19.64 -14.25
N ARG A 138 -14.13 -19.49 -15.57
CA ARG A 138 -12.80 -19.62 -16.20
C ARG A 138 -11.85 -18.52 -15.74
N LEU A 139 -12.31 -17.27 -15.78
CA LEU A 139 -11.53 -16.11 -15.33
C LEU A 139 -11.27 -16.17 -13.82
N GLY A 140 -12.30 -16.49 -13.02
CA GLY A 140 -12.14 -16.65 -11.57
C GLY A 140 -11.12 -17.74 -11.21
N ARG A 141 -11.08 -18.85 -11.96
CA ARG A 141 -10.06 -19.90 -11.78
C ARG A 141 -8.66 -19.43 -12.14
N LEU A 142 -8.50 -18.74 -13.26
CA LEU A 142 -7.21 -18.19 -13.68
C LEU A 142 -6.64 -17.25 -12.62
N LEU A 143 -7.44 -16.27 -12.17
CA LEU A 143 -7.03 -15.28 -11.18
C LEU A 143 -6.72 -15.90 -9.81
N GLN A 144 -7.48 -16.92 -9.41
CA GLN A 144 -7.20 -17.67 -8.18
C GLN A 144 -5.84 -18.38 -8.24
N VAL A 145 -5.53 -19.07 -9.36
CA VAL A 145 -4.26 -19.81 -9.52
C VAL A 145 -3.09 -18.84 -9.64
N ALA A 146 -3.31 -17.69 -10.30
CA ALA A 146 -2.30 -16.64 -10.44
C ALA A 146 -2.05 -15.88 -9.12
N TRP A 147 -2.99 -15.90 -8.18
CA TRP A 147 -2.93 -15.09 -6.95
C TRP A 147 -1.59 -15.09 -6.21
N PRO A 148 -0.98 -16.24 -5.83
CA PRO A 148 0.27 -16.21 -5.07
C PRO A 148 1.42 -15.59 -5.88
N TRP A 149 1.44 -15.80 -7.20
CA TRP A 149 2.48 -15.29 -8.10
C TRP A 149 2.34 -13.80 -8.33
N VAL A 150 1.11 -13.33 -8.58
CA VAL A 150 0.81 -11.91 -8.75
C VAL A 150 1.07 -11.16 -7.45
N PHE A 151 0.68 -11.74 -6.30
CA PHE A 151 0.95 -11.17 -4.99
C PHE A 151 2.45 -11.09 -4.71
N ALA A 152 3.20 -12.17 -4.93
CA ALA A 152 4.66 -12.19 -4.75
C ALA A 152 5.36 -11.19 -5.67
N GLY A 153 4.95 -11.14 -6.95
CA GLY A 153 5.47 -10.16 -7.92
C GLY A 153 5.13 -8.72 -7.52
N GLY A 154 3.91 -8.46 -7.04
CA GLY A 154 3.51 -7.16 -6.53
C GLY A 154 4.31 -6.73 -5.31
N LEU A 155 4.48 -7.64 -4.35
CA LEU A 155 5.32 -7.40 -3.17
C LEU A 155 6.77 -7.10 -3.58
N ALA A 156 7.33 -7.88 -4.50
CA ALA A 156 8.67 -7.65 -5.03
C ALA A 156 8.79 -6.31 -5.75
N ALA A 157 7.81 -5.92 -6.57
CA ALA A 157 7.78 -4.63 -7.26
C ALA A 157 7.72 -3.46 -6.28
N TRP A 158 6.97 -3.59 -5.19
CA TRP A 158 6.89 -2.56 -4.15
C TRP A 158 8.15 -2.48 -3.28
N LEU A 159 8.78 -3.61 -2.96
CA LEU A 159 10.08 -3.63 -2.29
C LEU A 159 11.20 -3.12 -3.20
N LEU A 160 11.09 -3.34 -4.50
CA LEU A 160 11.97 -2.72 -5.47
C LEU A 160 11.72 -1.22 -5.55
N LEU A 161 10.47 -0.76 -5.51
CA LEU A 161 10.15 0.67 -5.57
C LEU A 161 10.65 1.45 -4.34
N LEU A 162 10.33 0.97 -3.13
CA LEU A 162 10.53 1.74 -1.90
C LEU A 162 12.01 1.75 -1.45
N PRO A 163 12.61 0.66 -0.94
CA PRO A 163 14.04 0.66 -0.67
C PRO A 163 14.89 0.33 -1.91
N GLY A 164 14.39 -0.48 -2.85
CA GLY A 164 15.23 -1.02 -3.93
C GLY A 164 15.80 0.04 -4.88
N ILE A 165 14.97 0.95 -5.39
CA ILE A 165 15.38 2.01 -6.32
C ILE A 165 16.39 2.96 -5.65
N PRO A 166 16.12 3.51 -4.44
CA PRO A 166 17.11 4.29 -3.71
C PRO A 166 18.43 3.53 -3.48
N LEU A 167 18.37 2.26 -3.07
CA LEU A 167 19.57 1.44 -2.83
C LEU A 167 20.36 1.14 -4.11
N LEU A 168 19.68 0.91 -5.24
CA LEU A 168 20.33 0.69 -6.54
C LEU A 168 21.02 1.97 -7.02
N ALA A 169 20.39 3.13 -6.83
CA ALA A 169 20.99 4.41 -7.17
C ALA A 169 22.23 4.68 -6.30
N TYR A 170 22.11 4.50 -4.98
CA TYR A 170 23.20 4.75 -4.05
C TYR A 170 24.36 3.76 -4.21
N GLY A 171 24.07 2.46 -4.33
CA GLY A 171 25.07 1.39 -4.32
C GLY A 171 25.70 1.09 -5.68
N LEU A 172 24.92 1.21 -6.76
CA LEU A 172 25.36 0.85 -8.11
C LEU A 172 25.42 2.06 -9.06
N GLY A 173 25.06 3.27 -8.59
CA GLY A 173 25.07 4.48 -9.41
C GLY A 173 24.03 4.49 -10.53
N VAL A 174 22.99 3.65 -10.43
CA VAL A 174 21.92 3.59 -11.43
C VAL A 174 21.13 4.88 -11.39
N GLN A 175 21.05 5.60 -12.51
CA GLN A 175 20.24 6.83 -12.63
C GLN A 175 19.38 6.75 -13.89
N SER A 176 18.12 6.34 -13.75
CA SER A 176 17.21 6.16 -14.88
C SER A 176 15.76 6.45 -14.50
N ALA A 177 15.23 7.57 -15.00
CA ALA A 177 13.82 7.93 -14.85
C ALA A 177 12.88 6.89 -15.47
N THR A 178 13.28 6.27 -16.58
CA THR A 178 12.51 5.20 -17.23
C THR A 178 12.38 3.98 -16.31
N LEU A 179 13.46 3.59 -15.62
CA LEU A 179 13.40 2.49 -14.67
C LEU A 179 12.43 2.80 -13.53
N VAL A 180 12.52 3.98 -12.93
CA VAL A 180 11.60 4.43 -11.87
C VAL A 180 10.15 4.37 -12.35
N ALA A 181 9.86 4.94 -13.52
CA ALA A 181 8.51 4.95 -14.08
C ALA A 181 7.97 3.53 -14.33
N VAL A 182 8.79 2.63 -14.90
CA VAL A 182 8.41 1.24 -15.14
C VAL A 182 8.14 0.51 -13.82
N VAL A 183 8.97 0.72 -12.80
CA VAL A 183 8.79 0.09 -11.48
C VAL A 183 7.53 0.62 -10.79
N ILE A 184 7.23 1.92 -10.84
CA ILE A 184 5.98 2.50 -10.32
C ILE A 184 4.77 1.89 -11.03
N LEU A 185 4.76 1.89 -12.37
CA LEU A 185 3.67 1.34 -13.16
C LEU A 185 3.46 -0.16 -12.88
N SER A 186 4.55 -0.90 -12.73
CA SER A 186 4.51 -2.33 -12.39
C SER A 186 3.96 -2.56 -10.99
N ALA A 187 4.42 -1.79 -10.00
CA ALA A 187 3.96 -1.88 -8.60
C ALA A 187 2.45 -1.57 -8.48
N MET A 188 1.97 -0.52 -9.15
CA MET A 188 0.53 -0.17 -9.18
C MET A 188 -0.30 -1.24 -9.88
N SER A 189 0.15 -1.70 -11.06
CA SER A 189 -0.59 -2.68 -11.85
C SER A 189 -0.68 -4.02 -11.13
N LEU A 190 0.41 -4.47 -10.53
CA LEU A 190 0.46 -5.72 -9.76
C LEU A 190 -0.31 -5.62 -8.45
N LEU A 191 -0.36 -4.45 -7.80
CA LEU A 191 -1.26 -4.22 -6.66
C LEU A 191 -2.72 -4.39 -7.08
N ALA A 192 -3.14 -3.68 -8.13
CA ALA A 192 -4.51 -3.77 -8.63
C ALA A 192 -4.87 -5.22 -9.00
N LEU A 193 -3.99 -5.91 -9.73
CA LEU A 193 -4.19 -7.31 -10.09
C LEU A 193 -4.21 -8.22 -8.86
N SER A 194 -3.35 -7.99 -7.86
CA SER A 194 -3.35 -8.72 -6.58
C SER A 194 -4.69 -8.62 -5.86
N ILE A 195 -5.31 -7.43 -5.87
CA ILE A 195 -6.64 -7.21 -5.28
C ILE A 195 -7.69 -8.06 -6.00
N PHE A 196 -7.73 -8.04 -7.34
CA PHE A 196 -8.68 -8.84 -8.11
C PHE A 196 -8.45 -10.35 -7.95
N CYS A 197 -7.20 -10.79 -7.91
CA CYS A 197 -6.83 -12.17 -7.62
C CYS A 197 -7.27 -12.58 -6.20
N GLY A 198 -7.12 -11.68 -5.21
CA GLY A 198 -7.59 -11.88 -3.84
C GLY A 198 -9.10 -12.08 -3.78
N PHE A 199 -9.88 -11.23 -4.46
CA PHE A 199 -11.33 -11.39 -4.56
C PHE A 199 -11.75 -12.73 -5.19
N ALA A 200 -11.05 -13.15 -6.24
CA ALA A 200 -11.31 -14.45 -6.89
C ALA A 200 -10.98 -15.64 -5.98
N HIS A 201 -9.91 -15.51 -5.18
CA HIS A 201 -9.52 -16.50 -4.18
C HIS A 201 -10.61 -16.66 -3.10
N ASP A 202 -11.11 -15.55 -2.57
CA ASP A 202 -12.11 -15.53 -1.51
C ASP A 202 -13.48 -16.04 -1.99
N ALA A 203 -13.90 -15.67 -3.21
CA ALA A 203 -15.15 -16.14 -3.80
C ALA A 203 -15.25 -17.67 -3.86
N ARG A 204 -14.14 -18.34 -4.18
CA ARG A 204 -14.09 -19.80 -4.29
C ARG A 204 -14.00 -20.49 -2.94
N ALA A 205 -13.26 -19.90 -1.99
CA ALA A 205 -13.24 -20.38 -0.62
C ALA A 205 -14.66 -20.37 -0.02
N GLY A 206 -15.40 -19.29 -0.23
CA GLY A 206 -16.80 -19.16 0.20
C GLY A 206 -17.74 -20.18 -0.47
N ALA A 207 -17.64 -20.36 -1.78
CA ALA A 207 -18.44 -21.35 -2.50
C ALA A 207 -18.18 -22.79 -2.03
N ALA A 208 -16.91 -23.14 -1.77
CA ALA A 208 -16.54 -24.47 -1.26
C ALA A 208 -17.02 -24.69 0.19
N ALA A 209 -17.01 -23.64 1.02
CA ALA A 209 -17.54 -23.72 2.38
C ALA A 209 -19.06 -23.97 2.38
N ALA A 210 -19.82 -23.24 1.56
CA ALA A 210 -21.26 -23.42 1.43
C ALA A 210 -21.65 -24.84 0.99
N ALA A 211 -20.94 -25.40 0.00
CA ALA A 211 -21.18 -26.76 -0.48
C ALA A 211 -20.96 -27.84 0.60
N ARG A 212 -19.91 -27.68 1.44
CA ARG A 212 -19.62 -28.61 2.55
C ARG A 212 -20.67 -28.56 3.66
N THR A 213 -21.26 -27.40 3.92
CA THR A 213 -22.33 -27.27 4.90
C THR A 213 -23.61 -27.94 4.39
N ALA A 214 -23.94 -27.76 3.11
CA ALA A 214 -25.10 -28.40 2.50
C ALA A 214 -25.04 -29.93 2.55
N SER A 215 -23.86 -30.53 2.31
CA SER A 215 -23.68 -31.99 2.36
C SER A 215 -23.66 -32.60 3.77
N ARG A 216 -23.62 -31.78 4.84
CA ARG A 216 -23.67 -32.25 6.24
C ARG A 216 -25.09 -32.29 6.80
N HIS A 217 -26.04 -31.66 6.11
CA HIS A 217 -27.46 -31.60 6.50
C HIS A 217 -28.36 -32.45 5.58
N SER A 218 -27.75 -33.23 4.68
CA SER A 218 -28.38 -34.25 3.84
C SER A 218 -28.02 -35.65 4.33
#